data_AF-A0A139RDM0-F1
#
_entry.id   AF-A0A139RDM0-F1
#
_cell.length_a   1.000
_cell.length_b   1.000
_cell.length_c   1.000
_cell.angle_alpha   90.00
_cell.angle_beta   90.00
_cell.angle_gamma   90.00
#
_symmetry.space_group_name_H-M   'P 1'
#
loop_
_entity.id
_entity.type
_entity.pdbx_description
1 polymer ?
#
loop_
_entity_poly.entity_id
_entity_poly.type
_entity_poly.pdbx_seq_one_letter_code
_entity_poly.pdbx_strand_id
1 'polypeptide(L)'
;MIDFIEFKERLLSLKETLRRVKKINGSLADEPEKHRHFATEIEISYADLRNIYESSELNLMIEYYTFSEQLVKELVFSILTVESSKENKHLEKFLKNSFRRNRYSPKSEFKDIKDILDKYIQTNNEKIKFLLFNTDSDFTKIHDSLIRARHSYAHNSKKPDFSISEYVERSIPSLDFLLNEFINIESNLESRLSLQKLIIETYNKKKQLDKLDIRASNYKNSLKDFKNKLKSIVNYQDQLESTSSIYTEIFEQSEKYRTLDLRLSKSTLKTKLEEIKFVLKHE
;
A
#
# COMPACT_ATOMS: atom_id res chain seq x y z
N MET A 1 -9.41 -13.01 -13.23
CA MET A 1 -8.44 -13.25 -12.15
C MET A 1 -7.21 -12.45 -12.49
N ILE A 2 -6.80 -11.56 -11.58
CA ILE A 2 -5.62 -10.72 -11.77
C ILE A 2 -4.38 -11.62 -11.80
N ASP A 3 -3.46 -11.39 -12.74
CA ASP A 3 -2.15 -12.04 -12.70
C ASP A 3 -1.27 -11.33 -11.67
N PHE A 4 -1.43 -11.72 -10.40
CA PHE A 4 -0.65 -11.14 -9.32
C PHE A 4 0.83 -11.50 -9.38
N ILE A 5 1.22 -12.55 -10.11
CA ILE A 5 2.63 -12.89 -10.33
C ILE A 5 3.24 -11.81 -11.23
N GLU A 6 2.57 -11.46 -12.33
CA GLU A 6 2.98 -10.35 -13.20
C GLU A 6 3.15 -9.04 -12.41
N PHE A 7 2.21 -8.70 -11.53
CA PHE A 7 2.35 -7.49 -10.70
C PHE A 7 3.49 -7.57 -9.68
N LYS A 8 3.76 -8.73 -9.08
CA LYS A 8 4.93 -8.93 -8.21
C LYS A 8 6.23 -8.70 -8.99
N GLU A 9 6.34 -9.24 -10.21
CA GLU A 9 7.49 -9.04 -11.10
C GLU A 9 7.63 -7.57 -11.54
N ARG A 10 6.54 -6.91 -11.88
CA ARG A 10 6.53 -5.48 -12.25
C ARG A 10 6.97 -4.59 -11.10
N LEU A 11 6.57 -4.92 -9.86
CA LEU A 11 7.03 -4.20 -8.67
C LEU A 11 8.53 -4.39 -8.44
N LEU A 12 9.07 -5.61 -8.68
CA LEU A 12 10.51 -5.87 -8.64
C LEU A 12 11.26 -5.08 -9.72
N SER A 13 10.72 -5.04 -10.95
CA SER A 13 11.29 -4.25 -12.05
C SER A 13 11.34 -2.76 -11.71
N LEU A 14 10.28 -2.21 -11.12
CA LEU A 14 10.23 -0.81 -10.66
C LEU A 14 11.30 -0.52 -9.59
N LYS A 15 11.49 -1.44 -8.63
CA LYS A 15 12.56 -1.35 -7.62
C LYS A 15 13.96 -1.34 -8.27
N GLU A 16 14.16 -2.15 -9.31
CA GLU A 16 15.42 -2.14 -10.06
C GLU A 16 15.61 -0.86 -10.88
N THR A 17 14.57 -0.31 -11.51
CA THR A 17 14.63 1.01 -12.17
C THR A 17 15.01 2.10 -11.17
N LEU A 18 14.36 2.12 -9.99
CA LEU A 18 14.68 3.05 -8.91
C LEU A 18 16.17 2.93 -8.50
N ARG A 19 16.67 1.71 -8.31
CA ARG A 19 18.08 1.48 -7.96
C ARG A 19 19.03 2.01 -9.03
N ARG A 20 18.72 1.80 -10.31
CA ARG A 20 19.51 2.34 -11.44
C ARG A 20 19.51 3.87 -11.44
N VAL A 21 18.34 4.49 -11.31
CA VAL A 21 18.21 5.96 -11.26
C VAL A 21 19.02 6.55 -10.10
N LYS A 22 18.91 5.97 -8.90
CA LYS A 22 19.70 6.41 -7.75
C LYS A 22 21.21 6.31 -7.97
N LYS A 23 21.68 5.24 -8.62
CA LYS A 23 23.09 5.08 -8.96
C LYS A 23 23.57 6.13 -9.96
N ILE A 24 22.75 6.43 -10.98
CA ILE A 24 23.04 7.49 -11.95
C ILE A 24 23.16 8.84 -11.22
N ASN A 25 22.19 9.18 -10.38
CA ASN A 25 22.18 10.43 -9.62
C ASN A 25 23.36 10.55 -8.65
N GLY A 26 23.70 9.47 -7.94
CA GLY A 26 24.88 9.43 -7.07
C GLY A 26 26.17 9.60 -7.85
N SER A 27 26.36 8.86 -8.94
CA SER A 27 27.53 8.97 -9.80
C SER A 27 27.71 10.38 -10.38
N LEU A 28 26.62 11.03 -10.79
CA LEU A 28 26.62 12.40 -11.29
C LEU A 28 27.08 13.42 -10.24
N ALA A 29 26.73 13.19 -8.97
CA ALA A 29 27.11 14.04 -7.85
C ALA A 29 28.57 13.82 -7.43
N ASP A 30 29.00 12.56 -7.38
CA ASP A 30 30.32 12.17 -6.86
C ASP A 30 31.44 12.35 -7.90
N GLU A 31 31.15 12.09 -9.18
CA GLU A 31 32.16 12.01 -10.24
C GLU A 31 31.81 12.86 -11.49
N PRO A 32 31.49 14.16 -11.36
CA PRO A 32 30.99 14.98 -12.46
C PRO A 32 31.98 15.06 -13.64
N GLU A 33 33.29 15.06 -13.38
CA GLU A 33 34.32 15.11 -14.41
C GLU A 33 34.34 13.85 -15.30
N LYS A 34 34.07 12.66 -14.74
CA LYS A 34 33.96 11.44 -15.56
C LYS A 34 32.78 11.50 -16.52
N HIS A 35 31.66 12.06 -16.08
CA HIS A 35 30.50 12.25 -16.94
C HIS A 35 30.68 13.33 -18.00
N ARG A 36 31.45 14.40 -17.70
CA ARG A 36 31.86 15.39 -18.71
C ARG A 36 32.78 14.79 -19.75
N HIS A 37 33.73 13.97 -19.31
CA HIS A 37 34.62 13.24 -20.22
C HIS A 37 33.80 12.32 -21.13
N PHE A 38 32.93 11.48 -20.55
CA PHE A 38 32.05 10.61 -21.31
C PHE A 38 31.17 11.38 -22.32
N ALA A 39 30.59 12.52 -21.94
CA ALA A 39 29.83 13.37 -22.87
C ALA A 39 30.68 13.80 -24.09
N THR A 40 31.95 14.14 -23.83
CA THR A 40 32.91 14.51 -24.89
C THR A 40 33.25 13.32 -25.77
N GLU A 41 33.48 12.14 -25.18
CA GLU A 41 33.79 10.90 -25.91
C GLU A 41 32.67 10.49 -26.87
N ILE A 42 31.41 10.70 -26.50
CA ILE A 42 30.24 10.38 -27.33
C ILE A 42 29.72 11.58 -28.15
N GLU A 43 30.49 12.66 -28.21
CA GLU A 43 30.22 13.86 -29.02
C GLU A 43 28.90 14.58 -28.69
N ILE A 44 28.49 14.63 -27.42
CA ILE A 44 27.33 15.41 -26.96
C ILE A 44 27.71 16.46 -25.92
N SER A 45 26.86 17.47 -25.73
CA SER A 45 27.07 18.42 -24.64
C SER A 45 26.81 17.75 -23.29
N TYR A 46 27.53 18.17 -22.25
CA TYR A 46 27.25 17.70 -20.88
C TYR A 46 25.82 18.05 -20.43
N ALA A 47 25.23 19.12 -20.97
CA ALA A 47 23.84 19.48 -20.74
C ALA A 47 22.86 18.45 -21.35
N ASP A 48 23.12 17.99 -22.57
CA ASP A 48 22.30 16.95 -23.22
C ASP A 48 22.40 15.63 -22.47
N LEU A 49 23.61 15.27 -22.01
CA LEU A 49 23.79 14.09 -21.16
C LEU A 49 22.97 14.18 -19.86
N ARG A 50 22.95 15.34 -19.20
CA ARG A 50 22.09 15.57 -18.02
C ARG A 50 20.61 15.45 -18.35
N ASN A 51 20.16 16.00 -19.48
CA ASN A 51 18.76 15.88 -19.91
C ASN A 51 18.35 14.41 -20.12
N ILE A 52 19.25 13.57 -20.63
CA ILE A 52 19.03 12.12 -20.75
C ILE A 52 18.87 11.48 -19.37
N TYR A 53 19.73 11.83 -18.41
CA TYR A 53 19.61 11.32 -17.04
C TYR A 53 18.34 11.80 -16.34
N GLU A 54 17.95 13.07 -16.48
CA GLU A 54 16.67 13.58 -15.97
C GLU A 54 15.47 12.87 -16.59
N SER A 55 15.55 12.50 -17.87
CA SER A 55 14.51 11.72 -18.55
C SER A 55 14.33 10.33 -17.92
N SER A 56 15.39 9.75 -17.34
CA SER A 56 15.30 8.48 -16.61
C SER A 56 14.50 8.61 -15.31
N GLU A 57 14.60 9.75 -14.61
CA GLU A 57 13.76 10.02 -13.43
C GLU A 57 12.30 10.20 -13.81
N LEU A 58 12.03 10.95 -14.90
CA LEU A 58 10.67 11.10 -15.40
C LEU A 58 10.06 9.77 -15.82
N ASN A 59 10.84 8.91 -16.46
CA ASN A 59 10.41 7.56 -16.81
C ASN A 59 10.10 6.72 -15.56
N LEU A 60 10.90 6.82 -14.49
CA LEU A 60 10.61 6.15 -13.21
C LEU A 60 9.25 6.58 -12.62
N MET A 61 8.92 7.88 -12.65
CA MET A 61 7.61 8.38 -12.22
C MET A 61 6.47 7.83 -13.10
N ILE A 62 6.69 7.74 -14.41
CA ILE A 62 5.72 7.19 -15.36
C ILE A 62 5.50 5.69 -15.10
N GLU A 63 6.56 4.93 -14.89
CA GLU A 63 6.49 3.50 -14.55
C GLU A 63 5.73 3.29 -13.23
N TYR A 64 6.03 4.09 -12.20
CA TYR A 64 5.31 4.08 -10.92
C TYR A 64 3.80 4.31 -11.10
N TYR A 65 3.44 5.39 -11.80
CA TYR A 65 2.04 5.72 -12.05
C TYR A 65 1.34 4.62 -12.85
N THR A 66 2.00 4.10 -13.88
CA THR A 66 1.47 3.05 -14.76
C THR A 66 1.21 1.76 -13.97
N PHE A 67 2.13 1.39 -13.07
CA PHE A 67 1.91 0.28 -12.14
C PHE A 67 0.62 0.47 -11.34
N SER A 68 0.50 1.63 -10.67
CA SER A 68 -0.63 1.94 -9.80
C SER A 68 -1.97 1.96 -10.55
N GLU A 69 -2.01 2.64 -11.70
CA GLU A 69 -3.22 2.70 -12.54
C GLU A 69 -3.64 1.30 -13.03
N GLN A 70 -2.70 0.51 -13.55
CA GLN A 70 -3.01 -0.83 -14.02
C GLN A 70 -3.46 -1.74 -12.88
N LEU A 71 -2.86 -1.64 -11.69
CA LEU A 71 -3.25 -2.45 -10.54
C LEU A 71 -4.72 -2.21 -10.14
N VAL A 72 -5.12 -0.93 -10.03
CA VAL A 72 -6.52 -0.55 -9.72
C VAL A 72 -7.46 -1.00 -10.84
N LYS A 73 -7.04 -0.82 -12.09
CA LYS A 73 -7.81 -1.23 -13.26
C LYS A 73 -8.09 -2.72 -13.25
N GLU A 74 -7.07 -3.53 -13.03
CA GLU A 74 -7.20 -4.99 -12.98
C GLU A 74 -8.10 -5.45 -11.84
N LEU A 75 -8.03 -4.80 -10.68
CA LEU A 75 -8.98 -5.05 -9.58
C LEU A 75 -10.42 -4.83 -10.03
N VAL A 76 -10.73 -3.66 -10.60
CA VAL A 76 -12.08 -3.32 -11.04
C VAL A 76 -12.58 -4.31 -12.08
N PHE A 77 -11.76 -4.66 -13.07
CA PHE A 77 -12.14 -5.63 -14.09
C PHE A 77 -12.31 -7.03 -13.51
N SER A 78 -11.51 -7.43 -12.52
CA SER A 78 -11.69 -8.75 -11.91
C SER A 78 -12.99 -8.84 -11.13
N ILE A 79 -13.31 -7.84 -10.30
CA ILE A 79 -14.57 -7.77 -9.55
C ILE A 79 -15.77 -7.78 -10.50
N LEU A 80 -15.80 -6.90 -11.50
CA LEU A 80 -16.92 -6.81 -12.44
C LEU A 80 -17.07 -8.08 -13.31
N THR A 81 -15.97 -8.77 -13.62
CA THR A 81 -16.03 -10.02 -14.39
C THR A 81 -16.60 -11.16 -13.54
N VAL A 82 -16.26 -11.21 -12.24
CA VAL A 82 -16.86 -12.13 -11.26
C VAL A 82 -18.36 -11.91 -11.15
N GLU A 83 -18.83 -10.65 -11.23
CA GLU A 83 -20.26 -10.30 -11.16
C GLU A 83 -21.00 -10.39 -12.50
N SER A 84 -20.30 -10.51 -13.64
CA SER A 84 -20.96 -10.61 -14.94
C SER A 84 -21.63 -11.98 -15.11
N SER A 85 -22.96 -12.01 -15.01
CA SER A 85 -23.72 -13.25 -15.19
C SER A 85 -23.63 -13.71 -16.64
N LYS A 86 -23.21 -14.97 -16.84
CA LYS A 86 -23.29 -15.66 -18.15
C LYS A 86 -24.74 -15.80 -18.67
N GLU A 87 -25.72 -15.48 -17.84
CA GLU A 87 -27.14 -15.66 -18.10
C GLU A 87 -27.74 -14.50 -18.93
N ASN A 88 -27.22 -13.28 -18.79
CA ASN A 88 -27.77 -12.11 -19.51
C ASN A 88 -26.80 -11.56 -20.57
N LYS A 89 -26.91 -12.13 -21.78
CA LYS A 89 -26.09 -11.74 -22.96
C LYS A 89 -26.22 -10.26 -23.35
N HIS A 90 -27.35 -9.61 -23.03
CA HIS A 90 -27.55 -8.17 -23.30
C HIS A 90 -26.79 -7.31 -22.27
N LEU A 91 -26.82 -7.69 -20.99
CA LEU A 91 -26.01 -7.07 -19.94
C LEU A 91 -24.51 -7.24 -20.24
N GLU A 92 -24.09 -8.43 -20.66
CA GLU A 92 -22.71 -8.69 -21.08
C GLU A 92 -22.28 -7.78 -22.25
N LYS A 93 -23.12 -7.66 -23.29
CA LYS A 93 -22.86 -6.76 -24.43
C LYS A 93 -22.85 -5.29 -24.02
N PHE A 94 -23.70 -4.88 -23.07
CA PHE A 94 -23.70 -3.52 -22.53
C PHE A 94 -22.41 -3.25 -21.74
N LEU A 95 -22.03 -4.13 -20.81
CA LEU A 95 -20.81 -3.99 -20.01
C LEU A 95 -19.55 -3.95 -20.88
N LYS A 96 -19.45 -4.82 -21.90
CA LYS A 96 -18.34 -4.81 -22.88
C LYS A 96 -18.25 -3.49 -23.65
N ASN A 97 -19.38 -2.84 -23.95
CA ASN A 97 -19.40 -1.59 -24.70
C ASN A 97 -19.17 -0.36 -23.82
N SER A 98 -19.77 -0.34 -22.64
CA SER A 98 -19.73 0.77 -21.68
C SER A 98 -18.44 0.78 -20.85
N PHE A 99 -17.83 -0.38 -20.63
CA PHE A 99 -16.65 -0.57 -19.77
C PHE A 99 -15.49 -1.20 -20.55
N ARG A 100 -15.00 -0.47 -21.57
CA ARG A 100 -13.90 -0.95 -22.43
C ARG A 100 -12.56 -0.87 -21.71
N ARG A 101 -11.91 -2.02 -21.50
CA ARG A 101 -10.59 -2.12 -20.82
C ARG A 101 -9.55 -1.20 -21.44
N ASN A 102 -9.49 -1.04 -22.76
CA ASN A 102 -8.51 -0.16 -23.39
C ASN A 102 -8.75 1.35 -23.19
N ARG A 103 -9.95 1.77 -22.75
CA ARG A 103 -10.29 3.19 -22.53
C ARG A 103 -10.49 3.55 -21.06
N TYR A 104 -10.61 2.54 -20.20
CA TYR A 104 -10.74 2.75 -18.77
C TYR A 104 -9.37 3.10 -18.16
N SER A 105 -9.30 4.28 -17.54
CA SER A 105 -8.16 4.84 -16.82
C SER A 105 -8.66 5.23 -15.43
N PRO A 106 -8.64 4.32 -14.45
CA PRO A 106 -9.09 4.63 -13.10
C PRO A 106 -8.18 5.68 -12.48
N LYS A 107 -8.75 6.44 -11.55
CA LYS A 107 -7.93 7.22 -10.63
C LYS A 107 -7.28 6.27 -9.63
N SER A 108 -6.02 6.53 -9.30
CA SER A 108 -5.21 5.67 -8.45
C SER A 108 -4.65 6.37 -7.23
N GLU A 109 -5.15 7.56 -6.88
CA GLU A 109 -4.93 8.16 -5.55
C GLU A 109 -5.67 7.33 -4.49
N PHE A 110 -5.14 7.24 -3.26
CA PHE A 110 -5.72 6.44 -2.18
C PHE A 110 -7.18 6.77 -1.91
N LYS A 111 -7.54 8.06 -1.95
CA LYS A 111 -8.92 8.51 -1.76
C LYS A 111 -9.86 7.95 -2.85
N ASP A 112 -9.43 7.99 -4.10
CA ASP A 112 -10.26 7.56 -5.23
C ASP A 112 -10.33 6.03 -5.31
N ILE A 113 -9.27 5.32 -4.88
CA ILE A 113 -9.31 3.86 -4.76
C ILE A 113 -10.38 3.45 -3.75
N LYS A 114 -10.50 4.12 -2.60
CA LYS A 114 -11.58 3.80 -1.63
C LYS A 114 -12.95 4.00 -2.23
N ASP A 115 -13.17 5.09 -2.95
CA ASP A 115 -14.43 5.34 -3.65
C ASP A 115 -14.74 4.25 -4.68
N ILE A 116 -13.70 3.73 -5.36
CA ILE A 116 -13.82 2.58 -6.28
C ILE A 116 -14.23 1.31 -5.51
N LEU A 117 -13.58 1.00 -4.39
CA LEU A 117 -13.91 -0.18 -3.57
C LEU A 117 -15.36 -0.10 -3.06
N ASP A 118 -15.76 1.03 -2.48
CA ASP A 118 -17.11 1.27 -1.98
C ASP A 118 -18.17 1.19 -3.09
N LYS A 119 -17.81 1.55 -4.33
CA LYS A 119 -18.73 1.55 -5.47
C LYS A 119 -18.93 0.16 -6.08
N TYR A 120 -17.86 -0.63 -6.17
CA TYR A 120 -17.86 -1.85 -6.96
C TYR A 120 -17.86 -3.14 -6.14
N ILE A 121 -17.54 -3.09 -4.84
CA ILE A 121 -17.50 -4.30 -4.01
C ILE A 121 -18.74 -4.34 -3.13
N GLN A 122 -19.58 -5.33 -3.36
CA GLN A 122 -20.71 -5.60 -2.47
C GLN A 122 -20.20 -6.23 -1.16
N THR A 123 -20.31 -5.47 -0.08
CA THR A 123 -20.18 -5.96 1.28
C THR A 123 -21.54 -5.88 1.96
N ASN A 124 -21.79 -6.69 2.99
CA ASN A 124 -23.06 -6.69 3.75
C ASN A 124 -23.21 -5.41 4.62
N ASN A 125 -23.22 -4.23 3.98
CA ASN A 125 -23.21 -2.88 4.53
C ASN A 125 -21.93 -2.47 5.31
N GLU A 126 -20.84 -3.22 5.20
CA GLU A 126 -19.55 -2.90 5.83
C GLU A 126 -18.57 -2.28 4.84
N LYS A 127 -18.27 -0.98 4.97
CA LYS A 127 -17.27 -0.33 4.11
C LYS A 127 -15.88 -0.96 4.27
N ILE A 128 -15.17 -1.16 3.16
CA ILE A 128 -13.77 -1.60 3.19
C ILE A 128 -12.91 -0.44 3.68
N LYS A 129 -12.04 -0.72 4.64
CA LYS A 129 -11.09 0.23 5.22
C LYS A 129 -9.69 -0.30 5.02
N PHE A 130 -8.80 0.56 4.53
CA PHE A 130 -7.38 0.24 4.51
C PHE A 130 -6.83 0.14 5.93
N LEU A 131 -6.24 -1.00 6.24
CA LEU A 131 -5.65 -1.31 7.53
C LEU A 131 -4.23 -0.75 7.62
N LEU A 132 -4.09 0.58 7.48
CA LEU A 132 -2.81 1.26 7.52
C LEU A 132 -2.26 1.27 8.96
N PHE A 133 -1.34 0.35 9.21
CA PHE A 133 -0.83 0.04 10.54
C PHE A 133 0.62 0.50 10.68
N ASN A 134 0.92 1.29 11.71
CA ASN A 134 2.27 1.85 11.98
C ASN A 134 2.94 2.54 10.80
N THR A 135 2.16 3.04 9.83
CA THR A 135 2.71 3.74 8.66
C THR A 135 3.14 5.16 8.99
N ASP A 136 3.98 5.77 8.15
CA ASP A 136 4.35 7.20 8.20
C ASP A 136 3.10 8.10 7.99
N SER A 137 3.03 9.27 8.63
CA SER A 137 1.96 10.26 8.45
C SER A 137 1.74 10.70 7.00
N ASP A 138 2.75 10.57 6.16
CA ASP A 138 2.67 10.96 4.75
C ASP A 138 2.58 9.76 3.80
N PHE A 139 2.36 8.55 4.32
CA PHE A 139 2.31 7.29 3.53
C PHE A 139 1.41 7.37 2.28
N THR A 140 0.18 7.86 2.45
CA THR A 140 -0.78 8.03 1.34
C THR A 140 -0.51 9.31 0.56
N LYS A 141 -0.09 10.38 1.24
CA LYS A 141 0.18 11.69 0.62
C LYS A 141 1.32 11.66 -0.40
N ILE A 142 2.40 10.91 -0.13
CA ILE A 142 3.54 10.81 -1.06
C ILE A 142 3.13 10.06 -2.32
N HIS A 143 2.41 8.93 -2.16
CA HIS A 143 1.80 8.20 -3.27
C HIS A 143 0.91 9.13 -4.11
N ASP A 144 -0.05 9.80 -3.48
CA ASP A 144 -0.99 10.71 -4.17
C ASP A 144 -0.26 11.87 -4.84
N SER A 145 0.86 12.32 -4.29
CA SER A 145 1.68 13.39 -4.89
C SER A 145 2.39 12.91 -6.16
N LEU A 146 2.86 11.66 -6.22
CA LEU A 146 3.41 11.07 -7.45
C LEU A 146 2.34 10.94 -8.54
N ILE A 147 1.13 10.51 -8.18
CA ILE A 147 0.02 10.40 -9.12
C ILE A 147 -0.30 11.77 -9.74
N ARG A 148 -0.46 12.80 -8.89
CA ARG A 148 -0.74 14.18 -9.33
C ARG A 148 0.42 14.80 -10.13
N ALA A 149 1.66 14.50 -9.77
CA ALA A 149 2.84 14.95 -10.51
C ALA A 149 2.86 14.36 -11.92
N ARG A 150 2.58 13.06 -12.08
CA ARG A 150 2.47 12.43 -13.40
C ARG A 150 1.36 13.07 -14.23
N HIS A 151 0.17 13.30 -13.66
CA HIS A 151 -0.91 13.98 -14.39
C HIS A 151 -0.52 15.39 -14.82
N SER A 152 0.12 16.16 -13.93
CA SER A 152 0.61 17.50 -14.24
C SER A 152 1.65 17.50 -15.35
N TYR A 153 2.55 16.52 -15.34
CA TYR A 153 3.55 16.34 -16.39
C TYR A 153 2.91 15.98 -17.73
N ALA A 154 1.97 15.03 -17.76
CA ALA A 154 1.31 14.60 -18.98
C ALA A 154 0.48 15.70 -19.66
N HIS A 155 -0.17 16.58 -18.87
CA HIS A 155 -1.01 17.65 -19.42
C HIS A 155 -0.26 18.95 -19.71
N ASN A 156 0.69 19.30 -18.85
CA ASN A 156 1.31 20.64 -18.86
C ASN A 156 2.83 20.60 -19.05
N SER A 157 3.43 19.42 -19.27
CA SER A 157 4.90 19.21 -19.27
C SER A 157 5.59 19.74 -18.00
N LYS A 158 4.83 19.88 -16.91
CA LYS A 158 5.34 20.44 -15.65
C LYS A 158 6.08 19.35 -14.89
N LYS A 159 7.39 19.53 -14.71
CA LYS A 159 8.21 18.68 -13.85
C LYS A 159 7.80 18.86 -12.36
N PRO A 160 7.85 17.80 -11.54
CA PRO A 160 7.64 17.93 -10.11
C PRO A 160 8.70 18.81 -9.46
N ASP A 161 8.33 19.46 -8.35
CA ASP A 161 9.20 20.29 -7.51
C ASP A 161 9.87 19.51 -6.37
N PHE A 162 9.78 18.18 -6.41
CA PHE A 162 10.36 17.25 -5.45
C PHE A 162 11.24 16.20 -6.15
N SER A 163 12.09 15.52 -5.37
CA SER A 163 12.90 14.40 -5.86
C SER A 163 12.02 13.21 -6.21
N ILE A 164 11.92 12.88 -7.50
CA ILE A 164 11.14 11.75 -8.00
C ILE A 164 11.65 10.45 -7.37
N SER A 165 12.96 10.22 -7.39
CA SER A 165 13.56 8.99 -6.90
C SER A 165 13.34 8.78 -5.40
N GLU A 166 13.40 9.84 -4.60
CA GLU A 166 13.09 9.78 -3.16
C GLU A 166 11.60 9.49 -2.91
N TYR A 167 10.70 10.18 -3.62
CA TYR A 167 9.26 9.99 -3.44
C TYR A 167 8.82 8.59 -3.87
N VAL A 168 9.37 8.08 -4.98
CA VAL A 168 9.10 6.72 -5.46
C VAL A 168 9.60 5.71 -4.44
N GLU A 169 10.82 5.85 -3.92
CA GLU A 169 11.34 4.97 -2.86
C GLU A 169 10.41 4.93 -1.65
N ARG A 170 10.01 6.10 -1.14
CA ARG A 170 9.12 6.21 0.03
C ARG A 170 7.71 5.65 -0.22
N SER A 171 7.30 5.54 -1.49
CA SER A 171 5.98 5.05 -1.88
C SER A 171 5.94 3.60 -2.38
N ILE A 172 7.10 2.95 -2.54
CA ILE A 172 7.16 1.51 -2.82
C ILE A 172 6.36 0.69 -1.78
N PRO A 173 6.45 0.96 -0.46
CA PRO A 173 5.60 0.28 0.52
C PRO A 173 4.09 0.47 0.30
N SER A 174 3.68 1.61 -0.27
CA SER A 174 2.28 1.87 -0.61
C SER A 174 1.80 1.00 -1.77
N LEU A 175 2.62 0.82 -2.81
CA LEU A 175 2.32 -0.10 -3.92
C LEU A 175 2.27 -1.55 -3.46
N ASP A 176 3.23 -1.94 -2.64
CA ASP A 176 3.31 -3.29 -2.05
C ASP A 176 2.07 -3.60 -1.19
N PHE A 177 1.65 -2.63 -0.37
CA PHE A 177 0.40 -2.72 0.40
C PHE A 177 -0.83 -2.86 -0.50
N LEU A 178 -0.98 -1.99 -1.51
CA LEU A 178 -2.14 -2.04 -2.43
C LEU A 178 -2.21 -3.37 -3.17
N LEU A 179 -1.06 -3.92 -3.59
CA LEU A 179 -1.00 -5.23 -4.23
C LEU A 179 -1.50 -6.34 -3.29
N ASN A 180 -0.98 -6.37 -2.05
CA ASN A 180 -1.42 -7.31 -1.00
C ASN A 180 -2.92 -7.19 -0.70
N GLU A 181 -3.38 -5.95 -0.55
CA GLU A 181 -4.76 -5.63 -0.25
C GLU A 181 -5.70 -6.11 -1.37
N PHE A 182 -5.31 -5.91 -2.63
CA PHE A 182 -6.12 -6.30 -3.77
C PHE A 182 -6.15 -7.82 -3.97
N ILE A 183 -5.05 -8.52 -3.67
CA ILE A 183 -5.04 -9.99 -3.60
C ILE A 183 -6.06 -10.48 -2.58
N ASN A 184 -6.04 -9.90 -1.38
CA ASN A 184 -6.95 -10.28 -0.30
C ASN A 184 -8.40 -9.93 -0.60
N ILE A 185 -8.67 -8.79 -1.25
CA ILE A 185 -10.02 -8.40 -1.67
C ILE A 185 -10.55 -9.33 -2.77
N GLU A 186 -9.74 -9.69 -3.77
CA GLU A 186 -10.18 -10.55 -4.86
C GLU A 186 -10.36 -12.01 -4.41
N SER A 187 -9.41 -12.53 -3.65
CA SER A 187 -9.32 -13.99 -3.40
C SER A 187 -9.81 -14.40 -2.01
N ASN A 188 -9.78 -13.50 -1.01
CA ASN A 188 -9.99 -13.83 0.40
C ASN A 188 -10.92 -12.82 1.11
N LEU A 189 -11.93 -12.30 0.39
CA LEU A 189 -12.75 -11.16 0.85
C LEU A 189 -13.36 -11.36 2.24
N GLU A 190 -13.95 -12.52 2.52
CA GLU A 190 -14.60 -12.80 3.81
C GLU A 190 -13.60 -12.78 4.97
N SER A 191 -12.45 -13.45 4.81
CA SER A 191 -11.36 -13.45 5.79
C SER A 191 -10.79 -12.04 5.97
N ARG A 192 -10.65 -11.28 4.87
CA ARG A 192 -10.16 -9.90 4.90
C ARG A 192 -11.10 -8.95 5.64
N LEU A 193 -12.42 -9.07 5.44
CA LEU A 193 -13.43 -8.29 6.16
C LEU A 193 -13.49 -8.69 7.64
N SER A 194 -13.39 -9.99 7.94
CA SER A 194 -13.36 -10.48 9.32
C SER A 194 -12.13 -9.97 10.08
N LEU A 195 -10.96 -9.96 9.43
CA LEU A 195 -9.75 -9.36 9.97
C LEU A 195 -9.94 -7.85 10.23
N GLN A 196 -10.58 -7.11 9.31
CA GLN A 196 -10.85 -5.69 9.49
C GLN A 196 -11.61 -5.40 10.78
N LYS A 197 -12.72 -6.12 10.98
CA LYS A 197 -13.56 -5.99 12.15
C LYS A 197 -12.76 -6.26 13.42
N LEU A 198 -12.00 -7.35 13.42
CA LEU A 198 -11.20 -7.75 14.57
C LEU A 198 -10.10 -6.74 14.91
N ILE A 199 -9.41 -6.17 13.91
CA ILE A 199 -8.39 -5.14 14.13
C ILE A 199 -9.03 -3.86 14.70
N ILE A 200 -10.16 -3.41 14.18
CA ILE A 200 -10.86 -2.22 14.69
C ILE A 200 -11.28 -2.43 16.15
N GLU A 201 -11.86 -3.59 16.47
CA GLU A 201 -12.23 -3.93 17.85
C GLU A 201 -11.01 -3.98 18.77
N THR A 202 -9.91 -4.58 18.30
CA THR A 202 -8.65 -4.71 19.05
C THR A 202 -8.02 -3.36 19.32
N TYR A 203 -8.01 -2.47 18.32
CA TYR A 203 -7.53 -1.09 18.46
C TYR A 203 -8.36 -0.29 19.48
N ASN A 204 -9.69 -0.40 19.42
CA ASN A 204 -10.57 0.25 20.39
C ASN A 204 -10.32 -0.30 21.81
N LYS A 205 -10.10 -1.61 21.95
CA LYS A 205 -9.74 -2.23 23.23
C LYS A 205 -8.40 -1.73 23.76
N LYS A 206 -7.39 -1.56 22.90
CA LYS A 206 -6.10 -0.98 23.27
C LYS A 206 -6.27 0.44 23.82
N LYS A 207 -7.02 1.29 23.13
CA LYS A 207 -7.35 2.65 23.61
C LYS A 207 -8.03 2.65 24.98
N GLN A 208 -8.94 1.71 25.22
CA GLN A 208 -9.59 1.57 26.53
C GLN A 208 -8.59 1.13 27.61
N LEU A 209 -7.72 0.17 27.29
CA LEU A 209 -6.67 -0.31 28.21
C LEU A 209 -5.66 0.77 28.56
N ASP A 210 -5.26 1.61 27.61
CA ASP A 210 -4.30 2.69 27.84
C ASP A 210 -4.82 3.74 28.81
N LYS A 211 -6.15 3.95 28.80
CA LYS A 211 -6.84 4.88 29.72
C LYS A 211 -7.22 4.24 31.07
N LEU A 212 -7.17 2.91 31.17
CA LEU A 212 -7.60 2.20 32.37
C LEU A 212 -6.57 2.37 33.48
N ASP A 213 -7.03 2.73 34.69
CA ASP A 213 -6.16 2.76 35.86
C ASP A 213 -5.59 1.36 36.10
N ILE A 214 -4.27 1.28 36.23
CA ILE A 214 -3.54 0.07 36.53
C ILE A 214 -4.00 -0.58 37.84
N ARG A 215 -4.50 0.22 38.79
CA ARG A 215 -5.03 -0.26 40.08
C ARG A 215 -6.41 -0.89 39.93
N ALA A 216 -7.12 -0.65 38.82
CA ALA A 216 -8.44 -1.23 38.59
C ALA A 216 -8.42 -2.76 38.73
N SER A 217 -9.45 -3.29 39.40
CA SER A 217 -9.60 -4.72 39.66
C SER A 217 -9.72 -5.53 38.35
N ASN A 218 -10.35 -4.95 37.34
CA ASN A 218 -10.58 -5.57 36.04
C ASN A 218 -9.40 -5.43 35.04
N TYR A 219 -8.29 -4.75 35.39
CA TYR A 219 -7.19 -4.49 34.46
C TYR A 219 -6.66 -5.78 33.80
N LYS A 220 -6.34 -6.81 34.60
CA LYS A 220 -5.83 -8.09 34.07
C LYS A 220 -6.86 -8.83 33.20
N ASN A 221 -8.15 -8.71 33.51
CA ASN A 221 -9.21 -9.30 32.69
C ASN A 221 -9.34 -8.59 31.35
N SER A 222 -9.32 -7.25 31.34
CA SER A 222 -9.31 -6.46 30.11
C SER A 222 -8.08 -6.74 29.24
N LEU A 223 -6.91 -6.94 29.86
CA LEU A 223 -5.68 -7.30 29.16
C LEU A 223 -5.75 -8.73 28.59
N LYS A 224 -6.33 -9.68 29.33
CA LYS A 224 -6.57 -11.05 28.85
C LYS A 224 -7.48 -11.05 27.62
N ASP A 225 -8.56 -10.26 27.64
CA ASP A 225 -9.46 -10.08 26.49
C ASP A 225 -8.73 -9.51 25.27
N PHE A 226 -7.94 -8.45 25.46
CA PHE A 226 -7.09 -7.89 24.41
C PHE A 226 -6.12 -8.94 23.82
N LYS A 227 -5.44 -9.72 24.66
CA LYS A 227 -4.57 -10.82 24.21
C LYS A 227 -5.31 -11.87 23.38
N ASN A 228 -6.53 -12.23 23.79
CA ASN A 228 -7.35 -13.18 23.05
C ASN A 228 -7.71 -12.65 21.66
N LYS A 229 -8.02 -11.36 21.54
CA LYS A 229 -8.24 -10.73 20.23
C LYS A 229 -7.00 -10.75 19.34
N LEU A 230 -5.82 -10.46 19.89
CA LEU A 230 -4.54 -10.58 19.16
C LEU A 230 -4.29 -12.01 18.67
N LYS A 231 -4.59 -13.02 19.50
CA LYS A 231 -4.53 -14.43 19.07
C LYS A 231 -5.45 -14.69 17.87
N SER A 232 -6.67 -14.18 17.92
CA SER A 232 -7.60 -14.31 16.79
C SER A 232 -7.11 -13.61 15.52
N ILE A 233 -6.36 -12.50 15.64
CA ILE A 233 -5.75 -11.82 14.49
C ILE A 233 -4.73 -12.73 13.82
N VAL A 234 -3.83 -13.33 14.60
CA VAL A 234 -2.79 -14.23 14.08
C VAL A 234 -3.36 -15.42 13.29
N ASN A 235 -4.54 -15.93 13.66
CA ASN A 235 -5.19 -17.03 12.94
C ASN A 235 -5.57 -16.70 11.47
N TYR A 236 -5.57 -15.42 11.09
CA TYR A 236 -5.81 -14.99 9.71
C TYR A 236 -4.54 -14.91 8.86
N GLN A 237 -3.35 -15.06 9.46
CA GLN A 237 -2.08 -14.93 8.74
C GLN A 237 -1.97 -15.95 7.59
N ASP A 238 -2.35 -17.20 7.82
CA ASP A 238 -2.31 -18.26 6.80
C ASP A 238 -3.48 -18.21 5.81
N GLN A 239 -4.48 -17.34 6.04
CA GLN A 239 -5.67 -17.20 5.20
C GLN A 239 -5.56 -16.02 4.23
N LEU A 240 -4.55 -15.18 4.39
CA LEU A 240 -4.39 -13.93 3.67
C LEU A 240 -3.00 -13.87 3.07
N GLU A 241 -2.87 -13.18 1.95
CA GLU A 241 -1.57 -12.72 1.50
C GLU A 241 -1.07 -11.67 2.51
N SER A 242 0.05 -11.97 3.17
CA SER A 242 0.60 -11.13 4.23
C SER A 242 2.04 -10.68 3.97
N THR A 243 2.48 -10.68 2.71
CA THR A 243 3.88 -10.39 2.34
C THR A 243 4.23 -8.91 2.41
N SER A 244 3.24 -8.01 2.44
CA SER A 244 3.54 -6.59 2.54
C SER A 244 4.01 -6.22 3.95
N SER A 245 4.83 -5.17 4.04
CA SER A 245 5.37 -4.70 5.32
C SER A 245 4.27 -4.33 6.33
N ILE A 246 3.14 -3.78 5.85
CA ILE A 246 2.00 -3.42 6.71
C ILE A 246 1.32 -4.65 7.30
N TYR A 247 1.04 -5.66 6.48
CA TYR A 247 0.42 -6.89 6.96
C TYR A 247 1.38 -7.66 7.87
N THR A 248 2.66 -7.73 7.50
CA THR A 248 3.72 -8.32 8.33
C THR A 248 3.74 -7.69 9.71
N GLU A 249 3.75 -6.35 9.77
CA GLU A 249 3.75 -5.61 11.04
C GLU A 249 2.50 -5.89 11.90
N ILE A 250 1.30 -5.98 11.29
CA ILE A 250 0.06 -6.34 12.00
C ILE A 250 0.23 -7.70 12.70
N PHE A 251 0.70 -8.72 11.98
CA PHE A 251 0.82 -10.07 12.51
C PHE A 251 1.97 -10.18 13.52
N GLU A 252 3.13 -9.58 13.25
CA GLU A 252 4.28 -9.58 14.17
C GLU A 252 3.95 -8.90 15.50
N GLN A 253 3.31 -7.72 15.49
CA GLN A 253 2.89 -7.08 16.73
C GLN A 253 1.84 -7.93 17.46
N SER A 254 0.91 -8.55 16.73
CA SER A 254 -0.11 -9.43 17.33
C SER A 254 0.51 -10.67 17.99
N GLU A 255 1.49 -11.29 17.33
CA GLU A 255 2.24 -12.45 17.82
C GLU A 255 3.07 -12.09 19.06
N LYS A 256 3.80 -10.97 19.01
CA LYS A 256 4.63 -10.49 20.11
C LYS A 256 3.82 -10.31 21.40
N TYR A 257 2.61 -9.76 21.32
CA TYR A 257 1.84 -9.40 22.53
C TYR A 257 0.80 -10.44 22.95
N ARG A 258 0.40 -11.38 22.07
CA ARG A 258 -0.44 -12.51 22.52
C ARG A 258 0.26 -13.42 23.52
N THR A 259 1.60 -13.42 23.56
CA THR A 259 2.41 -14.25 24.46
C THR A 259 2.71 -13.61 25.82
N LEU A 260 2.27 -12.37 26.06
CA LEU A 260 2.54 -11.61 27.29
C LEU A 260 2.15 -12.37 28.58
N ASP A 261 3.10 -12.63 29.48
CA ASP A 261 2.82 -13.35 30.74
C ASP A 261 2.02 -12.50 31.73
N LEU A 262 0.75 -12.85 31.96
CA LEU A 262 -0.16 -12.13 32.85
C LEU A 262 0.14 -12.31 34.36
N ARG A 263 1.07 -13.20 34.72
CA ARG A 263 1.54 -13.36 36.11
C ARG A 263 2.44 -12.21 36.55
N LEU A 264 3.00 -11.46 35.59
CA LEU A 264 3.82 -10.28 35.87
C LEU A 264 3.05 -9.22 36.69
N SER A 265 3.83 -8.35 37.33
CA SER A 265 3.30 -7.19 38.04
C SER A 265 2.52 -6.29 37.07
N LYS A 266 1.49 -5.60 37.58
CA LYS A 266 0.68 -4.74 36.70
C LYS A 266 1.50 -3.61 36.08
N SER A 267 2.46 -3.03 36.81
CA SER A 267 3.37 -2.00 36.28
C SER A 267 4.19 -2.51 35.11
N THR A 268 4.80 -3.69 35.24
CA THR A 268 5.54 -4.33 34.15
C THR A 268 4.64 -4.60 32.93
N LEU A 269 3.41 -5.05 33.15
CA LEU A 269 2.44 -5.28 32.07
C LEU A 269 2.07 -3.98 31.35
N LYS A 270 1.90 -2.88 32.09
CA LYS A 270 1.60 -1.57 31.51
C LYS A 270 2.74 -1.05 30.64
N THR A 271 3.99 -1.13 31.12
CA THR A 271 5.16 -0.74 30.32
C THR A 271 5.24 -1.55 29.02
N LYS A 272 5.05 -2.87 29.08
CA LYS A 272 5.01 -3.72 27.88
C LYS A 272 3.85 -3.39 26.94
N LEU A 273 2.72 -2.91 27.47
CA LEU A 273 1.57 -2.46 26.67
C LEU A 273 1.84 -1.11 25.98
N GLU A 274 2.65 -0.25 26.59
CA GLU A 274 3.06 1.06 26.03
C GLU A 274 4.07 0.89 24.88
N GLU A 275 4.87 -0.18 24.90
CA GLU A 275 5.76 -0.57 23.79
C GLU A 275 5.00 -1.05 22.53
N ILE A 276 3.70 -1.33 22.64
CA ILE A 276 2.90 -1.74 21.50
C ILE A 276 2.67 -0.53 20.58
N LYS A 277 3.36 -0.53 19.44
CA LYS A 277 3.01 0.30 18.29
C LYS A 277 1.79 -0.34 17.61
N PHE A 278 0.59 -0.17 18.17
CA PHE A 278 -0.65 -0.66 17.54
C PHE A 278 -1.50 0.53 17.14
N VAL A 279 -1.02 1.28 16.15
CA VAL A 279 -1.66 2.51 15.68
C VAL A 279 -2.30 2.23 14.32
N LEU A 280 -3.62 2.17 14.33
CA LEU A 280 -4.42 2.15 13.11
C LEU A 280 -4.72 3.58 12.69
N LYS A 281 -4.32 3.95 11.46
CA LYS A 281 -4.74 5.21 10.87
C LYS A 281 -6.11 5.06 10.24
N HIS A 282 -7.00 5.96 10.63
CA HIS A 282 -8.26 6.16 9.94
C HIS A 282 -8.00 7.23 8.88
N GLU A 283 -7.95 6.81 7.63
CA GLU A 283 -8.22 7.68 6.51
C GLU A 283 -9.45 7.16 5.79
#